data_AF-A0AAU3T6E9-F1
#
_entry.id   AF-A0AAU3T6E9-F1
#
_cell.length_a   1.000
_cell.length_b   1.000
_cell.length_c   1.000
_cell.angle_alpha   90.00
_cell.angle_beta   90.00
_cell.angle_gamma   90.00
#
_symmetry.space_group_name_H-M   'P 1'
#
loop_
_entity.id
_entity.type
_entity.pdbx_description
1 polymer ?
#
loop_
_entity_poly.entity_id
_entity_poly.type
_entity_poly.pdbx_seq_one_letter_code
_entity_poly.pdbx_strand_id
1 'polypeptide(L)'
;MPLGADSGQTEIVYSHLGGVRDSYELLFERPMGPSEDPSPERCRMAAGANALSPKPDAEQVKKQIVPGLVLCGITQQNKLAMMEVTSVSDNEGRPDFQTRLTLWEMP
;
A
#
# COMPACT_ATOMS: atom_id res chain seq x y z
N MET A 1 35.91 -3.38 -16.98
CA MET A 1 34.71 -3.27 -17.84
C MET A 1 33.51 -3.08 -16.92
N PRO A 2 32.84 -1.92 -16.90
CA PRO A 2 31.71 -1.71 -16.00
C PRO A 2 30.38 -2.01 -16.71
N LEU A 3 29.46 -2.67 -16.01
CA LEU A 3 28.06 -2.80 -16.39
C LEU A 3 27.19 -2.32 -15.22
N GLY A 4 26.30 -1.37 -15.50
CA GLY A 4 25.06 -1.12 -14.76
C GLY A 4 25.17 -0.28 -13.49
N ALA A 5 24.84 1.00 -13.59
CA ALA A 5 24.43 1.81 -12.44
C ALA A 5 23.00 1.41 -12.05
N ASP A 6 22.86 0.64 -10.98
CA ASP A 6 21.57 0.36 -10.34
C ASP A 6 21.29 1.49 -9.35
N SER A 7 20.33 2.35 -9.67
CA SER A 7 19.90 3.45 -8.82
C SER A 7 19.23 2.89 -7.57
N GLY A 8 20.00 2.82 -6.48
CA GLY A 8 19.61 2.21 -5.22
C GLY A 8 18.41 2.86 -4.53
N GLN A 9 17.21 2.37 -4.85
CA GLN A 9 16.03 2.57 -4.02
C GLN A 9 16.12 1.61 -2.84
N THR A 10 16.27 2.16 -1.64
CA THR A 10 16.25 1.36 -0.41
C THR A 10 14.80 1.01 -0.08
N GLU A 11 14.47 -0.29 -0.15
CA GLU A 11 13.15 -0.80 0.17
C GLU A 11 13.03 -1.06 1.69
N ILE A 12 11.98 -0.54 2.32
CA ILE A 12 11.66 -0.86 3.72
C ILE A 12 10.35 -1.63 3.77
N VAL A 13 10.37 -2.83 4.34
CA VAL A 13 9.20 -3.74 4.39
C VAL A 13 8.70 -3.93 5.83
N TYR A 14 7.40 -3.73 6.06
CA TYR A 14 6.72 -3.99 7.33
C TYR A 14 5.66 -5.10 7.17
N SER A 15 5.65 -6.06 8.08
CA SER A 15 4.77 -7.25 8.07
C SER A 15 3.65 -7.23 9.11
N HIS A 16 3.69 -6.33 10.11
CA HIS A 16 2.64 -6.16 11.11
C HIS A 16 2.44 -4.68 11.47
N LEU A 17 1.27 -4.12 11.12
CA LEU A 17 0.87 -2.77 11.49
C LEU A 17 -0.07 -2.82 12.70
N GLY A 18 0.48 -3.12 13.87
CA GLY A 18 -0.25 -3.10 15.15
C GLY A 18 -0.07 -1.77 15.87
N GLY A 19 -1.12 -0.93 15.88
CA GLY A 19 -1.32 0.21 16.79
C GLY A 19 -0.07 1.02 17.15
N VAL A 20 0.43 1.86 16.24
CA VAL A 20 1.61 2.68 16.52
C VAL A 20 1.22 4.15 16.60
N ARG A 21 1.11 4.66 17.83
CA ARG A 21 0.96 6.09 18.12
C ARG A 21 2.20 6.93 17.76
N ASP A 22 3.28 6.29 17.31
CA ASP A 22 4.55 6.94 16.91
C ASP A 22 4.82 6.90 15.39
N SER A 23 3.90 6.37 14.55
CA SER A 23 4.10 6.28 13.10
C SER A 23 3.71 7.56 12.34
N TYR A 24 4.34 8.69 12.64
CA TYR A 24 4.19 9.90 11.82
C TYR A 24 4.62 9.67 10.35
N GLU A 25 5.34 8.56 10.06
CA GLU A 25 5.80 8.18 8.72
C GLU A 25 4.71 7.64 7.80
N LEU A 26 3.60 7.13 8.35
CA LEU A 26 2.59 6.38 7.58
C LEU A 26 1.25 7.12 7.42
N LEU A 27 1.23 8.41 7.72
CA LEU A 27 0.06 9.23 7.41
C LEU A 27 0.01 9.46 5.91
N PHE A 28 -1.06 9.04 5.25
CA PHE A 28 -1.24 9.23 3.81
C PHE A 28 -1.90 10.58 3.54
N GLU A 29 -1.33 11.38 2.64
CA GLU A 29 -1.87 12.71 2.29
C GLU A 29 -3.18 12.63 1.51
N ARG A 30 -3.39 11.53 0.80
CA ARG A 30 -4.50 11.30 -0.14
C ARG A 30 -4.96 9.84 -0.07
N PRO A 31 -6.20 9.54 -0.52
CA PRO A 31 -6.63 8.16 -0.71
C PRO A 31 -5.61 7.36 -1.53
N MET A 32 -5.41 6.11 -1.15
CA MET A 32 -4.57 5.19 -1.90
C MET A 32 -5.29 4.72 -3.14
N GLY A 33 -4.56 4.55 -4.24
CA GLY A 33 -5.07 4.07 -5.51
C GLY A 33 -4.62 2.64 -5.81
N PRO A 34 -5.40 1.87 -6.57
CA PRO A 34 -5.04 0.50 -6.89
C PRO A 34 -3.98 0.48 -8.00
N SER A 35 -2.97 -0.38 -7.87
CA SER A 35 -1.99 -0.66 -8.92
C SER A 35 -2.21 -2.07 -9.46
N GLU A 36 -2.11 -2.23 -10.78
CA GLU A 36 -2.17 -3.54 -11.44
C GLU A 36 -0.85 -4.33 -11.29
N ASP A 37 0.21 -3.67 -10.84
CA ASP A 37 1.57 -4.23 -10.75
C ASP A 37 2.34 -3.61 -9.55
N PRO A 38 3.18 -4.40 -8.84
CA PRO A 38 3.88 -3.96 -7.64
C PRO A 38 5.18 -3.16 -7.89
N SER A 39 5.42 -2.64 -9.10
CA SER A 39 6.60 -1.80 -9.36
C SER A 39 6.48 -0.37 -8.78
N PRO A 40 7.59 0.26 -8.37
CA PRO A 40 7.61 1.65 -7.91
C PRO A 40 7.02 2.63 -8.94
N GLU A 41 7.29 2.44 -10.23
CA GLU A 41 6.81 3.31 -11.30
C GLU A 41 5.28 3.25 -11.42
N ARG A 42 4.70 2.04 -11.37
CA ARG A 42 3.26 1.83 -11.42
C ARG A 42 2.58 2.35 -10.16
N CYS A 43 3.19 2.10 -9.01
CA CYS A 43 2.69 2.56 -7.73
C CYS A 43 2.64 4.09 -7.65
N ARG A 44 3.65 4.78 -8.18
CA ARG A 44 3.66 6.24 -8.27
C ARG A 44 2.52 6.78 -9.16
N MET A 45 2.19 6.10 -10.26
CA MET A 45 1.07 6.51 -11.13
C MET A 45 -0.30 6.26 -10.48
N ALA A 46 -0.41 5.19 -9.69
CA ALA A 46 -1.63 4.87 -8.96
C ALA A 46 -1.84 5.77 -7.73
N ALA A 47 -0.77 6.29 -7.14
CA ALA A 47 -0.83 7.10 -5.93
C ALA A 47 -1.75 8.33 -6.10
N GLY A 48 -2.76 8.43 -5.24
CA GLY A 48 -3.74 9.53 -5.26
C GLY A 48 -4.96 9.28 -6.15
N ALA A 49 -5.03 8.16 -6.88
CA ALA A 49 -6.31 7.64 -7.34
C ALA A 49 -7.11 7.10 -6.14
N ASN A 50 -8.43 7.14 -6.16
CA ASN A 50 -9.22 6.59 -5.07
C ASN A 50 -9.57 5.12 -5.36
N ALA A 51 -9.05 4.18 -4.57
CA ALA A 51 -9.28 2.75 -4.76
C ALA A 51 -10.68 2.28 -4.38
N LEU A 52 -11.42 3.04 -3.57
CA LEU A 52 -12.72 2.64 -3.06
C LEU A 52 -13.81 3.65 -3.43
N SER A 53 -15.01 3.14 -3.66
CA SER A 53 -16.21 3.98 -3.69
C SER A 53 -16.33 4.78 -2.38
N PRO A 54 -16.91 5.99 -2.37
CA PRO A 54 -16.97 6.84 -1.17
C PRO A 54 -17.69 6.22 0.04
N LYS A 55 -18.51 5.18 -0.18
CA LYS A 55 -19.24 4.42 0.84
C LYS A 55 -19.38 2.96 0.39
N PRO A 56 -18.33 2.13 0.52
CA PRO A 56 -18.46 0.72 0.19
C PRO A 56 -19.26 0.03 1.30
N ASP A 57 -20.25 -0.78 0.93
CA ASP A 57 -20.87 -1.70 1.89
C ASP A 57 -19.92 -2.87 2.20
N ALA A 58 -20.16 -3.61 3.29
CA ALA A 58 -19.26 -4.67 3.74
C ALA A 58 -19.06 -5.78 2.69
N GLU A 59 -20.07 -6.07 1.88
CA GLU A 59 -19.99 -7.07 0.81
C GLU A 59 -19.16 -6.56 -0.38
N GLN A 60 -19.24 -5.27 -0.69
CA GLN A 60 -18.39 -4.62 -1.68
C GLN A 60 -16.93 -4.59 -1.23
N VAL A 61 -16.67 -4.29 0.05
CA VAL A 61 -15.31 -4.34 0.61
C VAL A 61 -14.72 -5.74 0.45
N LYS A 62 -15.46 -6.80 0.79
CA LYS A 62 -15.00 -8.19 0.65
C LYS A 62 -14.71 -8.59 -0.81
N LYS A 63 -15.41 -7.99 -1.78
CA LYS A 63 -15.18 -8.23 -3.21
C LYS A 63 -14.04 -7.41 -3.79
N GLN A 64 -13.76 -6.24 -3.24
CA GLN A 64 -12.75 -5.30 -3.74
C GLN A 64 -11.39 -5.53 -3.10
N ILE A 65 -11.35 -5.92 -1.82
CA ILE A 65 -10.12 -6.14 -1.05
C ILE A 65 -9.85 -7.63 -0.96
N VAL A 66 -9.05 -8.14 -1.90
CA VAL A 66 -8.69 -9.55 -2.03
C VAL A 66 -7.17 -9.73 -1.95
N PRO A 67 -6.66 -10.94 -1.61
CA PRO A 67 -5.23 -11.21 -1.65
C PRO A 67 -4.64 -10.88 -3.03
N GLY A 68 -3.49 -10.23 -3.05
CA GLY A 68 -2.83 -9.71 -4.26
C GLY A 68 -3.26 -8.29 -4.65
N LEU A 69 -4.25 -7.69 -3.98
CA LEU A 69 -4.56 -6.28 -4.18
C LEU A 69 -3.37 -5.42 -3.74
N VAL A 70 -2.92 -4.55 -4.63
CA VAL A 70 -1.88 -3.55 -4.37
C VAL A 70 -2.49 -2.17 -4.33
N LEU A 71 -2.28 -1.46 -3.22
CA LEU A 71 -2.71 -0.09 -2.98
C LEU A 71 -1.50 0.81 -2.82
N CYS A 72 -1.55 1.98 -3.45
CA CYS A 72 -0.42 2.89 -3.57
C CYS A 72 -0.77 4.29 -3.11
N GLY A 73 0.13 4.92 -2.36
CA GLY A 73 -0.07 6.26 -1.82
C GLY A 73 1.23 6.99 -1.57
N ILE A 74 1.13 8.27 -1.24
CA ILE A 74 2.25 9.09 -0.79
C ILE A 74 2.00 9.43 0.68
N THR A 75 3.02 9.20 1.51
CA THR A 75 2.96 9.55 2.92
C THR A 75 3.27 11.03 3.13
N GLN A 76 2.90 11.60 4.28
CA GLN A 76 3.20 12.98 4.67
C GLN A 76 4.70 13.28 4.75
N GLN A 77 5.53 12.24 4.78
CA GLN A 77 6.99 12.37 4.73
C GLN A 77 7.54 12.28 3.31
N ASN A 78 6.67 12.43 2.31
CA ASN A 78 7.02 12.37 0.90
C ASN A 78 7.67 11.03 0.50
N LYS A 79 7.25 9.93 1.13
CA LYS A 79 7.64 8.57 0.73
C LYS A 79 6.58 7.95 -0.16
N LEU A 80 7.00 7.17 -1.15
CA LEU A 80 6.10 6.32 -1.91
C LEU A 80 5.81 5.08 -1.08
N ALA A 81 4.53 4.72 -0.94
CA ALA A 81 4.09 3.60 -0.12
C ALA A 81 3.21 2.66 -0.95
N MET A 82 3.55 1.37 -0.91
CA MET A 82 2.78 0.28 -1.49
C MET A 82 2.31 -0.67 -0.41
N MET A 83 1.00 -0.88 -0.31
CA MET A 83 0.38 -1.85 0.56
C MET A 83 -0.20 -2.99 -0.26
N GLU A 84 0.34 -4.19 -0.08
CA GLU A 84 -0.15 -5.43 -0.68
C GLU A 84 -1.01 -6.18 0.35
N VAL A 85 -2.22 -6.59 -0.03
CA VAL A 85 -3.04 -7.49 0.78
C VAL A 85 -2.53 -8.91 0.60
N THR A 86 -2.00 -9.53 1.65
CA THR A 86 -1.41 -10.86 1.59
C THR A 86 -2.40 -11.95 2.00
N SER A 87 -3.33 -11.65 2.89
CA SER A 87 -4.42 -12.56 3.26
C SER A 87 -5.64 -11.81 3.79
N VAL A 88 -6.80 -12.46 3.69
CA VAL A 88 -8.08 -11.99 4.25
C VAL A 88 -8.69 -13.13 5.05
N SER A 89 -9.07 -12.86 6.29
CA SER A 89 -9.78 -13.79 7.17
C SER A 89 -11.08 -13.18 7.66
N ASP A 90 -12.10 -14.00 7.92
CA ASP A 90 -13.33 -13.54 8.56
C ASP A 90 -13.22 -13.70 10.08
N ASN A 91 -13.51 -12.62 10.81
CA ASN A 91 -13.49 -12.57 12.26
C ASN A 91 -14.85 -12.03 12.73
N GLU A 92 -15.72 -12.95 13.14
CA GLU A 92 -17.10 -12.64 13.58
C GLU A 92 -17.89 -11.78 12.56
N GLY A 93 -17.75 -12.09 11.28
CA GLY A 93 -18.41 -11.38 10.17
C GLY A 93 -17.71 -10.10 9.72
N ARG A 94 -16.61 -9.71 10.37
CA ARG A 94 -15.76 -8.58 9.97
C ARG A 94 -14.49 -9.11 9.29
N PRO A 95 -14.11 -8.57 8.13
CA PRO A 95 -12.88 -9.00 7.49
C PRO A 95 -11.67 -8.43 8.23
N ASP A 96 -10.74 -9.32 8.59
CA ASP A 96 -9.39 -9.02 9.03
C ASP A 96 -8.45 -9.15 7.83
N PHE A 97 -7.59 -8.15 7.63
CA PHE A 97 -6.65 -8.10 6.50
C PHE A 97 -5.22 -8.18 7.01
N GLN A 98 -4.44 -9.09 6.43
CA GLN A 98 -2.99 -9.04 6.56
C GLN A 98 -2.41 -8.32 5.34
N THR A 99 -1.48 -7.41 5.61
CA THR A 99 -0.88 -6.58 4.56
C THR A 99 0.63 -6.54 4.71
N ARG A 100 1.32 -6.49 3.58
CA ARG A 100 2.74 -6.13 3.50
C ARG A 100 2.83 -4.67 3.05
N LEU A 101 3.59 -3.86 3.77
CA LEU A 101 3.85 -2.47 3.39
C LEU A 101 5.29 -2.33 2.93
N THR A 102 5.48 -1.82 1.72
CA THR A 102 6.77 -1.42 1.15
C THR A 102 6.83 0.10 1.06
N LEU A 103 7.95 0.69 1.49
CA LEU A 103 8.24 2.12 1.33
C LEU A 103 9.47 2.33 0.44
N TRP A 104 9.41 3.39 -0.37
CA TRP A 104 10.55 3.91 -1.12
C TRP A 104 10.76 5.39 -0.83
N GLU A 105 12.01 5.81 -0.82
CA GLU A 105 12.38 7.22 -0.84
C GLU A 105 12.03 7.80 -2.22
N MET A 106 11.34 8.94 -2.23
CA MET A 106 11.13 9.69 -3.47
C MET A 106 12.33 10.61 -3.72
N PRO A 107 12.75 10.78 -5.00
CA PRO A 107 13.87 11.65 -5.36
C PRO A 107 13.58 13.13 -5.06
#